data_AF-A0A3S0ZGU5-F1
#
_entry.id   AF-A0A3S0ZGU5-F1
#
_cell.length_a   1.000
_cell.length_b   1.000
_cell.length_c   1.000
_cell.angle_alpha   90.00
_cell.angle_beta   90.00
_cell.angle_gamma   90.00
#
_symmetry.space_group_name_H-M   'P 1'
#
loop_
_entity.id
_entity.type
_entity.pdbx_description
1 polymer ?
#
loop_
_entity_poly.entity_id
_entity_poly.type
_entity_poly.pdbx_seq_one_letter_code
_entity_poly.pdbx_strand_id
1 'polypeptide(L)'
;MTYGYAIARTKKLKRHNLAGSEAHTARTRETPNADSSKQNIRLIGSTEQNERLEDLVLAKIGQYEQKRKIRTDAVYCVEILLTASPQYYRPDDPTRAGYYHEDKLKQWVDANLKWLQETYQDRIVRCELHLDEATPHLHAYLVPLDKDGQLRCNHFFDGRQKMMAFQDDYHTAMQHLGLERGIKGSKAQHQDIKDFYRIVEEGKDLEPGKLTSEQLQAKAADRDRAIRKKKEMEATAKQLVKENEALEARIQQLSAENQQLRSELKQLADQLRDLPLEDVAWHLGLTQDTKGNLRWKGVGHIINIDDSKWYDFSPSVNKGGGGAIDLVMHVMGCKFKEAIATLNDRFGESLMQRAVTHHAREQAAEIAQTEPTPQFVPPVEDETNWQAVYNYLTQKRGLSENLVQHLHTSGLVYADSQQNAVFLMRGLDGETTGAFLRGTRGEDNTFMGYATGTKRTEGWFYIRWGGQPSDEIQRVVLCKSPVDALSFAMLEVEALGEMPQQRTMCMAADNVRSVSVEFLKNIPTVVAAYDNDAAGDETAQAIMELLPLSCRVRPQAKDWNQELLEQLRKSEQKHNKQLERD
;
A
#
# COMPACT_ATOMS: atom_id res chain seq x y z
N MET A 1 -0.76 29.16 -40.65
CA MET A 1 0.43 30.03 -40.72
C MET A 1 1.65 29.12 -40.67
N THR A 2 2.59 29.24 -41.60
CA THR A 2 3.83 28.46 -41.56
C THR A 2 4.75 29.07 -40.51
N TYR A 3 4.83 28.44 -39.33
CA TYR A 3 5.68 28.86 -38.23
C TYR A 3 7.16 28.66 -38.59
N GLY A 4 8.01 29.61 -38.18
CA GLY A 4 9.46 29.47 -38.27
C GLY A 4 10.01 28.79 -37.02
N TYR A 5 10.93 27.84 -37.18
CA TYR A 5 11.60 27.17 -36.06
C TYR A 5 12.96 27.79 -35.74
N ALA A 6 13.28 27.89 -34.46
CA ALA A 6 14.65 28.10 -33.98
C ALA A 6 15.44 26.78 -34.14
N ILE A 7 16.56 26.82 -34.86
CA ILE A 7 17.37 25.64 -35.16
C ILE A 7 18.76 25.81 -34.54
N ALA A 8 19.10 24.96 -33.58
CA ALA A 8 20.45 24.86 -33.02
C ALA A 8 20.96 23.42 -33.10
N ARG A 9 22.25 23.26 -33.39
CA ARG A 9 22.90 21.94 -33.47
C ARG A 9 24.33 22.05 -32.99
N THR A 10 24.81 21.02 -32.30
CA THR A 10 26.19 20.92 -31.84
C THR A 10 26.96 19.86 -32.62
N LYS A 11 28.22 20.13 -32.98
CA LYS A 11 29.18 19.15 -33.49
C LYS A 11 30.41 19.13 -32.59
N LYS A 12 30.72 17.96 -32.04
CA LYS A 12 31.87 17.76 -31.14
C LYS A 12 33.15 17.64 -31.97
N LEU A 13 34.11 18.55 -31.76
CA LEU A 13 35.38 18.57 -32.49
C LEU A 13 36.51 18.07 -31.58
N LYS A 14 37.15 16.98 -32.01
CA LYS A 14 38.44 16.56 -31.45
C LYS A 14 39.55 17.43 -32.04
N ARG A 15 40.73 17.43 -31.42
CA ARG A 15 41.85 18.28 -31.86
C ARG A 15 42.15 18.19 -33.37
N HIS A 16 42.24 16.97 -33.91
CA HIS A 16 42.51 16.75 -35.34
C HIS A 16 41.35 17.16 -36.28
N ASN A 17 40.15 17.44 -35.76
CA ASN A 17 39.01 17.90 -36.57
C ASN A 17 38.95 19.44 -36.65
N LEU A 18 39.69 20.18 -35.81
CA LEU A 18 39.59 21.63 -35.71
C LEU A 18 39.97 22.32 -37.03
N ALA A 19 41.13 21.97 -37.60
CA ALA A 19 41.60 22.52 -38.87
C ALA A 19 40.62 22.25 -40.03
N GLY A 20 39.98 21.08 -40.03
CA GLY A 20 38.99 20.73 -41.07
C GLY A 20 37.66 21.50 -40.93
N SER A 21 37.21 21.78 -39.70
CA SER A 21 36.05 22.65 -39.47
C SER A 21 36.37 24.10 -39.85
N GLU A 22 37.53 24.61 -39.43
CA GLU A 22 38.00 25.94 -39.79
C GLU A 22 38.15 26.14 -41.30
N ALA A 23 38.71 25.17 -42.02
CA ALA A 23 38.86 25.30 -43.47
C ALA A 23 37.52 25.44 -44.21
N HIS A 24 36.45 24.88 -43.65
CA HIS A 24 35.10 24.99 -44.20
C HIS A 24 34.47 26.35 -43.89
N THR A 25 34.65 26.89 -42.68
CA THR A 25 34.07 28.17 -42.28
C THR A 25 34.86 29.37 -42.83
N ALA A 26 36.19 29.29 -42.85
CA ALA A 26 37.07 30.29 -43.45
C ALA A 26 37.16 30.20 -44.99
N ARG A 27 36.39 29.29 -45.62
CA ARG A 27 36.32 29.09 -47.08
C ARG A 27 37.68 28.84 -47.77
N THR A 28 38.61 28.21 -47.08
CA THR A 28 39.91 27.79 -47.66
C THR A 28 39.81 26.49 -48.46
N ARG A 29 38.62 25.87 -48.48
CA ARG A 29 38.23 24.74 -49.33
C ARG A 29 37.04 25.13 -50.21
N GLU A 30 37.04 24.69 -51.46
CA GLU A 30 35.93 24.89 -52.40
C GLU A 30 34.61 24.33 -51.83
N THR A 31 33.60 25.19 -51.76
CA THR A 31 32.29 24.90 -51.18
C THR A 31 31.23 25.19 -52.26
N PRO A 32 30.67 24.16 -52.95
CA PRO A 32 29.89 24.34 -54.18
C PRO A 32 28.63 25.22 -54.09
N ASN A 33 28.11 25.45 -52.88
CA ASN A 33 26.89 26.21 -52.62
C ASN A 33 27.12 27.61 -52.03
N ALA A 34 28.38 28.05 -51.92
CA ALA A 34 28.73 29.37 -51.41
C ALA A 34 28.85 30.38 -52.57
N ASP A 35 28.20 31.52 -52.43
CA ASP A 35 28.31 32.66 -53.33
C ASP A 35 29.56 33.48 -52.98
N SER A 36 30.61 33.36 -53.79
CA SER A 36 31.90 34.03 -53.57
C SER A 36 31.85 35.56 -53.62
N SER A 37 30.73 36.15 -54.08
CA SER A 37 30.53 37.60 -54.06
C SER A 37 30.11 38.14 -52.69
N LYS A 38 29.70 37.26 -51.77
CA LYS A 38 29.23 37.63 -50.42
C LYS A 38 30.32 37.36 -49.38
N GLN A 39 30.42 38.27 -48.41
CA GLN A 39 31.40 38.16 -47.32
C GLN A 39 30.74 37.65 -46.03
N ASN A 40 31.42 36.73 -45.37
CA ASN A 40 31.05 36.27 -44.03
C ASN A 40 31.61 37.24 -42.99
N ILE A 41 30.90 37.39 -41.86
CA ILE A 41 31.19 38.40 -40.85
C ILE A 41 31.63 37.71 -39.57
N ARG A 42 32.80 38.05 -39.04
CA ARG A 42 33.25 37.59 -37.72
C ARG A 42 32.67 38.50 -36.64
N LEU A 43 31.86 37.91 -35.76
CA LEU A 43 31.14 38.63 -34.69
C LEU A 43 31.84 38.50 -33.34
N ILE A 44 32.55 37.40 -33.09
CA ILE A 44 33.36 37.16 -31.88
C ILE A 44 34.74 36.63 -32.32
N GLY A 45 35.81 37.18 -31.76
CA GLY A 45 37.21 36.85 -32.08
C GLY A 45 37.93 37.94 -32.88
N SER A 46 39.25 37.81 -33.05
CA SER A 46 40.06 38.78 -33.82
C SER A 46 39.64 38.79 -35.30
N THR A 47 39.63 39.95 -35.96
CA THR A 47 39.39 40.06 -37.41
C THR A 47 40.62 39.72 -38.25
N GLU A 48 41.77 39.42 -37.64
CA GLU A 48 42.98 39.02 -38.35
C GLU A 48 42.81 37.64 -39.01
N GLN A 49 43.16 37.55 -40.29
CA GLN A 49 42.97 36.32 -41.11
C GLN A 49 43.93 35.18 -40.75
N ASN A 50 45.01 35.44 -40.01
CA ASN A 50 46.05 34.43 -39.73
C ASN A 50 45.85 33.67 -38.39
N GLU A 51 44.79 33.96 -37.64
CA GLU A 51 44.56 33.31 -36.35
C GLU A 51 43.85 31.95 -36.50
N ARG A 52 44.58 30.86 -36.24
CA ARG A 52 44.05 29.49 -36.36
C ARG A 52 43.12 29.15 -35.19
N LEU A 53 42.03 28.46 -35.49
CA LEU A 53 41.04 28.03 -34.50
C LEU A 53 41.67 27.09 -33.46
N GLU A 54 42.58 26.23 -33.91
CA GLU A 54 43.32 25.35 -33.00
C GLU A 54 44.10 26.17 -31.95
N ASP A 55 44.76 27.25 -32.36
CA ASP A 55 45.58 28.07 -31.46
C ASP A 55 44.70 28.81 -30.44
N LEU A 56 43.55 29.35 -30.86
CA LEU A 56 42.56 29.95 -29.96
C LEU A 56 42.04 28.96 -28.92
N VAL A 57 41.66 27.76 -29.37
CA VAL A 57 41.12 26.72 -28.49
C VAL A 57 42.19 26.27 -27.50
N LEU A 58 43.42 26.05 -27.94
CA LEU A 58 44.53 25.66 -27.07
C LEU A 58 44.92 26.78 -26.10
N ALA A 59 44.94 28.03 -26.54
CA ALA A 59 45.17 29.18 -25.67
C ALA A 59 44.09 29.27 -24.58
N LYS A 60 42.80 29.09 -24.95
CA LYS A 60 41.69 29.12 -24.00
C LYS A 60 41.78 27.99 -22.97
N ILE A 61 42.11 26.77 -23.40
CA ILE A 61 42.35 25.63 -22.47
C ILE A 61 43.56 25.92 -21.58
N GLY A 62 44.62 26.51 -22.14
CA GLY A 62 45.87 26.84 -21.46
C GLY A 62 45.75 27.93 -20.39
N GLN A 63 44.65 28.68 -20.34
CA GLN A 63 44.34 29.61 -19.25
C GLN A 63 44.14 28.90 -17.90
N TYR A 64 43.91 27.57 -17.91
CA TYR A 64 43.63 26.78 -16.72
C TYR A 64 44.50 25.52 -16.66
N GLU A 65 45.07 25.25 -15.48
CA GLU A 65 45.80 24.00 -15.24
C GLU A 65 44.84 22.80 -15.25
N GLN A 66 45.12 21.82 -16.11
CA GLN A 66 44.32 20.61 -16.22
C GLN A 66 44.79 19.58 -15.19
N LYS A 67 43.89 19.13 -14.31
CA LYS A 67 44.21 18.19 -13.21
C LYS A 67 44.71 16.82 -13.69
N ARG A 68 44.47 16.48 -14.95
CA ARG A 68 44.89 15.24 -15.60
C ARG A 68 45.28 15.53 -17.04
N LYS A 69 46.13 14.66 -17.61
CA LYS A 69 46.44 14.67 -19.03
C LYS A 69 45.15 14.58 -19.85
N ILE A 70 44.96 15.52 -20.78
CA ILE A 70 43.81 15.51 -21.70
C ILE A 70 43.88 14.25 -22.56
N ARG A 71 42.78 13.48 -22.57
CA ARG A 71 42.65 12.26 -23.38
C ARG A 71 42.75 12.57 -24.88
N THR A 72 43.31 11.65 -25.66
CA THR A 72 43.58 11.83 -27.10
C THR A 72 42.31 12.01 -27.92
N ASP A 73 41.19 11.45 -27.47
CA ASP A 73 39.88 11.56 -28.08
C ASP A 73 38.97 12.58 -27.39
N ALA A 74 39.53 13.46 -26.54
CA ALA A 74 38.79 14.54 -25.91
C ALA A 74 38.17 15.46 -26.97
N VAL A 75 37.02 16.03 -26.62
CA VAL A 75 36.38 17.09 -27.38
C VAL A 75 36.98 18.41 -26.92
N TYR A 76 37.78 19.03 -27.78
CA TYR A 76 38.49 20.29 -27.50
C TYR A 76 37.58 21.49 -27.74
N CYS A 77 36.69 21.38 -28.71
CA CYS A 77 35.74 22.43 -29.07
C CYS A 77 34.39 21.82 -29.46
N VAL A 78 33.31 22.55 -29.24
CA VAL A 78 31.99 22.26 -29.77
C VAL A 78 31.63 23.36 -30.75
N GLU A 79 31.39 22.98 -32.00
CA GLU A 79 30.83 23.86 -33.01
C GLU A 79 29.32 23.89 -32.84
N ILE A 80 28.77 25.07 -32.55
CA ILE A 80 27.34 25.32 -32.40
C ILE A 80 26.89 26.01 -33.69
N LEU A 81 26.09 25.30 -34.49
CA LEU A 81 25.38 25.87 -35.63
C LEU A 81 24.05 26.44 -35.14
N LEU A 82 23.81 27.71 -35.42
CA LEU A 82 22.55 28.41 -35.13
C LEU A 82 21.95 28.93 -36.43
N THR A 83 20.68 28.68 -36.65
CA THR A 83 19.91 29.26 -37.76
C THR A 83 18.42 29.31 -37.42
N ALA A 84 17.62 29.82 -38.34
CA ALA A 84 16.17 29.82 -38.28
C ALA A 84 15.60 29.31 -39.60
N SER A 85 14.32 28.93 -39.59
CA SER A 85 13.64 28.54 -40.83
C SER A 85 13.60 29.69 -41.85
N PRO A 86 13.71 29.44 -43.17
CA PRO A 86 13.64 30.45 -44.22
C PRO A 86 12.53 31.50 -44.06
N GLN A 87 11.35 31.05 -43.61
CA GLN A 87 10.16 31.87 -43.40
C GLN A 87 10.39 33.03 -42.40
N TYR A 88 11.36 32.89 -41.49
CA TYR A 88 11.71 33.96 -40.57
C TYR A 88 12.47 35.09 -41.27
N TYR A 89 13.48 34.74 -42.07
CA TYR A 89 14.33 35.72 -42.74
C TYR A 89 13.65 36.36 -43.94
N ARG A 90 12.76 35.63 -44.62
CA ARG A 90 12.07 36.04 -45.84
C ARG A 90 10.61 35.57 -45.80
N PRO A 91 9.75 36.20 -44.98
CA PRO A 91 8.36 35.79 -44.79
C PRO A 91 7.53 35.91 -46.08
N ASP A 92 7.84 36.88 -46.94
CA ASP A 92 7.09 37.13 -48.18
C ASP A 92 7.38 36.08 -49.26
N ASP A 93 8.60 35.53 -49.29
CA ASP A 93 8.99 34.47 -50.21
C ASP A 93 10.05 33.55 -49.57
N PRO A 94 9.63 32.52 -48.82
CA PRO A 94 10.54 31.56 -48.19
C PRO A 94 11.44 30.79 -49.17
N THR A 95 11.08 30.73 -50.45
CA THR A 95 11.79 29.96 -51.47
C THR A 95 12.96 30.71 -52.10
N ARG A 96 13.03 32.05 -51.93
CA ARG A 96 14.09 32.92 -52.46
C ARG A 96 15.41 32.75 -51.70
N ALA A 97 16.12 31.66 -51.98
CA ALA A 97 17.43 31.35 -51.39
C ALA A 97 18.43 32.50 -51.56
N GLY A 98 19.20 32.78 -50.52
CA GLY A 98 20.21 33.87 -50.52
C GLY A 98 19.64 35.28 -50.31
N TYR A 99 18.32 35.45 -50.24
CA TYR A 99 17.65 36.69 -49.83
C TYR A 99 17.20 36.60 -48.36
N TYR A 100 17.18 37.76 -47.68
CA TYR A 100 16.72 37.95 -46.32
C TYR A 100 16.38 39.42 -46.08
N HIS A 101 15.45 39.69 -45.15
CA HIS A 101 15.20 41.03 -44.64
C HIS A 101 16.26 41.41 -43.61
N GLU A 102 16.91 42.55 -43.82
CA GLU A 102 17.99 43.04 -42.97
C GLU A 102 17.57 43.20 -41.50
N ASP A 103 16.37 43.74 -41.24
CA ASP A 103 15.88 43.92 -39.88
C ASP A 103 15.68 42.59 -39.14
N LYS A 104 15.20 41.56 -39.85
CA LYS A 104 15.03 40.21 -39.30
C LYS A 104 16.36 39.53 -39.03
N LEU A 105 17.31 39.68 -39.96
CA LEU A 105 18.68 39.19 -39.79
C LEU A 105 19.32 39.83 -38.55
N LYS A 106 19.26 41.16 -38.44
CA LYS A 106 19.83 41.90 -37.31
C LYS A 106 19.23 41.47 -35.97
N GLN A 107 17.90 41.42 -35.86
CA GLN A 107 17.23 40.95 -34.63
C GLN A 107 17.66 39.54 -34.23
N TRP A 108 17.81 38.65 -35.21
CA TRP A 108 18.25 37.29 -34.95
C TRP A 108 19.72 37.22 -34.54
N VAL A 109 20.61 37.96 -35.20
CA VAL A 109 22.03 38.04 -34.83
C VAL A 109 22.19 38.57 -33.40
N ASP A 110 21.51 39.67 -33.06
CA ASP A 110 21.56 40.29 -31.74
C ASP A 110 21.10 39.32 -30.63
N ALA A 111 19.98 38.61 -30.87
CA ALA A 111 19.48 37.60 -29.94
C ALA A 111 20.46 36.44 -29.74
N ASN A 112 21.09 35.96 -30.81
CA ASN A 112 22.04 34.85 -30.73
C ASN A 112 23.34 35.26 -30.03
N LEU A 113 23.88 36.44 -30.31
CA LEU A 113 25.06 36.94 -29.62
C LEU A 113 24.79 37.14 -28.14
N LYS A 114 23.63 37.70 -27.79
CA LYS A 114 23.21 37.83 -26.39
C LYS A 114 23.13 36.47 -25.70
N TRP A 115 22.46 35.48 -26.30
CA TRP A 115 22.34 34.14 -25.73
C TRP A 115 23.71 33.44 -25.59
N LEU A 116 24.57 33.51 -26.61
CA LEU A 116 25.93 32.96 -26.53
C LEU A 116 26.73 33.59 -25.38
N GLN A 117 26.63 34.91 -25.20
CA GLN A 117 27.32 35.63 -24.15
C GLN A 117 26.77 35.30 -22.76
N GLU A 118 25.45 35.27 -22.57
CA GLU A 118 24.83 34.97 -21.28
C GLU A 118 25.06 33.51 -20.85
N THR A 119 24.94 32.57 -21.79
CA THR A 119 25.00 31.13 -21.51
C THR A 119 26.43 30.60 -21.43
N TYR A 120 27.30 31.03 -22.34
CA TYR A 120 28.64 30.47 -22.48
C TYR A 120 29.77 31.46 -22.17
N GLN A 121 29.48 32.75 -22.16
CA GLN A 121 30.42 33.82 -21.81
C GLN A 121 31.68 33.76 -22.70
N ASP A 122 32.84 34.00 -22.11
CA ASP A 122 34.15 33.99 -22.75
C ASP A 122 34.64 32.60 -23.20
N ARG A 123 33.81 31.55 -23.04
CA ARG A 123 34.08 30.21 -23.58
C ARG A 123 33.82 30.11 -25.08
N ILE A 124 33.09 31.06 -25.66
CA ILE A 124 32.97 31.20 -27.12
C ILE A 124 34.21 31.92 -27.64
N VAL A 125 35.12 31.16 -28.23
CA VAL A 125 36.40 31.73 -28.72
C VAL A 125 36.27 32.37 -30.10
N ARG A 126 35.23 32.00 -30.86
CA ARG A 126 34.98 32.52 -32.20
C ARG A 126 33.51 32.37 -32.57
N CYS A 127 32.95 33.35 -33.28
CA CYS A 127 31.62 33.25 -33.88
C CYS A 127 31.58 33.96 -35.23
N GLU A 128 31.12 33.26 -36.26
CA GLU A 128 31.09 33.74 -37.65
C GLU A 128 29.68 33.61 -38.23
N LEU A 129 29.22 34.69 -38.86
CA LEU A 129 27.96 34.78 -39.60
C LEU A 129 28.21 34.50 -41.07
N HIS A 130 27.58 33.45 -41.58
CA HIS A 130 27.62 33.08 -42.97
C HIS A 130 26.41 33.62 -43.72
N LEU A 131 26.68 34.38 -44.79
CA LEU A 131 25.67 35.01 -45.65
C LEU A 131 25.79 34.58 -47.11
N ASP A 132 26.84 33.83 -47.43
CA ASP A 132 27.18 33.30 -48.74
C ASP A 132 26.38 32.03 -49.11
N GLU A 133 25.62 31.44 -48.19
CA GLU A 133 24.77 30.28 -48.44
C GLU A 133 23.26 30.64 -48.54
N ALA A 134 22.41 29.61 -48.73
CA ALA A 134 20.97 29.80 -48.98
C ALA A 134 20.20 30.47 -47.82
N THR A 135 20.62 30.25 -46.58
CA THR A 135 19.97 30.77 -45.37
C THR A 135 21.04 31.24 -44.37
N PRO A 136 20.91 32.46 -43.80
CA PRO A 136 21.85 32.94 -42.79
C PRO A 136 21.99 31.98 -41.62
N HIS A 137 23.23 31.73 -41.20
CA HIS A 137 23.54 30.86 -40.07
C HIS A 137 24.85 31.27 -39.40
N LEU A 138 24.97 30.94 -38.12
CA LEU A 138 26.14 31.20 -37.30
C LEU A 138 26.89 29.90 -37.01
N HIS A 139 28.20 29.96 -37.07
CA HIS A 139 29.10 28.97 -36.48
C HIS A 139 29.76 29.58 -35.26
N ALA A 140 29.39 29.12 -34.06
CA ALA A 140 30.02 29.51 -32.80
C ALA A 140 30.89 28.38 -32.24
N TYR A 141 32.09 28.70 -31.80
CA TYR A 141 33.08 27.73 -31.32
C TYR A 141 33.23 27.82 -29.80
N LEU A 142 32.66 26.84 -29.10
CA LEU A 142 32.66 26.73 -27.65
C LEU A 142 33.79 25.83 -27.16
N VAL A 143 34.64 26.33 -26.26
CA VAL A 143 35.58 25.50 -25.50
C VAL A 143 34.90 25.04 -24.20
N PRO A 144 34.60 23.73 -24.04
CA PRO A 144 33.72 23.26 -22.97
C PRO A 144 34.47 23.11 -21.64
N LEU A 145 34.85 24.23 -21.04
CA LEU A 145 35.48 24.29 -19.72
C LEU A 145 34.41 24.37 -18.63
N ASP A 146 34.48 23.49 -17.63
CA ASP A 146 33.60 23.59 -16.44
C ASP A 146 33.98 24.79 -15.56
N LYS A 147 33.28 24.96 -14.43
CA LYS A 147 33.54 26.06 -13.48
C LYS A 147 34.96 26.04 -12.87
N ASP A 148 35.62 24.89 -12.87
CA ASP A 148 37.00 24.71 -12.37
C ASP A 148 38.03 24.81 -13.51
N GLY A 149 37.61 25.26 -14.71
CA GLY A 149 38.47 25.36 -15.88
C GLY A 149 38.86 24.01 -16.49
N GLN A 150 38.20 22.92 -16.14
CA GLN A 150 38.53 21.59 -16.65
C GLN A 150 37.79 21.29 -17.95
N LEU A 151 38.49 20.73 -18.95
CA LEU A 151 37.89 20.38 -20.24
C LEU A 151 36.89 19.21 -20.11
N ARG A 152 35.59 19.51 -20.15
CA ARG A 152 34.49 18.55 -19.90
C ARG A 152 33.27 18.80 -20.77
N CYS A 153 33.31 18.35 -22.03
CA CYS A 153 32.16 18.42 -22.94
C CYS A 153 30.91 17.69 -22.42
N ASN A 154 31.07 16.61 -21.66
CA ASN A 154 29.95 15.87 -21.08
C ASN A 154 29.19 16.66 -19.99
N HIS A 155 29.84 17.64 -19.37
CA HIS A 155 29.16 18.53 -18.44
C HIS A 155 28.03 19.29 -19.14
N PHE A 156 28.22 19.68 -20.41
CA PHE A 156 27.29 20.49 -21.19
C PHE A 156 26.35 19.65 -22.08
N PHE A 157 26.85 18.62 -22.76
CA PHE A 157 26.12 17.95 -23.86
C PHE A 157 26.11 16.41 -23.75
N ASP A 158 25.97 15.89 -22.53
CA ASP A 158 25.88 14.45 -22.28
C ASP A 158 24.45 13.95 -22.08
N GLY A 159 24.12 12.86 -22.77
CA GLY A 159 22.82 12.23 -22.70
C GLY A 159 21.67 13.03 -23.33
N ARG A 160 20.51 12.37 -23.38
CA ARG A 160 19.28 12.91 -23.98
C ARG A 160 18.73 14.11 -23.20
N GLN A 161 18.80 14.10 -21.88
CA GLN A 161 18.27 15.16 -21.02
C GLN A 161 18.97 16.50 -21.26
N LYS A 162 20.30 16.55 -21.28
CA LYS A 162 21.04 17.80 -21.52
C LYS A 162 20.86 18.33 -22.94
N MET A 163 20.76 17.44 -23.94
CA MET A 163 20.42 17.87 -25.30
C MET A 163 19.00 18.41 -25.42
N MET A 164 18.03 17.88 -24.65
CA MET A 164 16.69 18.47 -24.59
C MET A 164 16.73 19.84 -23.91
N ALA A 165 17.44 19.97 -22.78
CA ALA A 165 17.62 21.24 -22.08
C ALA A 165 18.30 22.30 -22.96
N PHE A 166 19.35 21.94 -23.70
CA PHE A 166 20.01 22.83 -24.67
C PHE A 166 19.03 23.39 -25.72
N GLN A 167 18.16 22.53 -26.25
CA GLN A 167 17.16 22.93 -27.25
C GLN A 167 16.00 23.73 -26.62
N ASP A 168 15.64 23.46 -25.36
CA ASP A 168 14.65 24.24 -24.59
C ASP A 168 15.18 25.65 -24.29
N ASP A 169 16.43 25.73 -23.85
CA ASP A 169 17.14 26.97 -23.52
C ASP A 169 17.29 27.87 -24.75
N TYR A 170 17.78 27.32 -25.87
CA TYR A 170 17.90 28.06 -27.12
C TYR A 170 16.53 28.53 -27.65
N HIS A 171 15.49 27.71 -27.57
CA HIS A 171 14.14 28.16 -27.94
C HIS A 171 13.66 29.31 -27.07
N THR A 172 13.84 29.23 -25.74
CA THR A 172 13.44 30.28 -24.80
C THR A 172 14.08 31.61 -25.17
N ALA A 173 15.38 31.58 -25.53
CA ALA A 173 16.10 32.77 -25.99
C ALA A 173 15.53 33.34 -27.30
N MET A 174 15.05 32.50 -28.21
CA MET A 174 14.54 32.91 -29.53
C MET A 174 13.02 33.16 -29.58
N GLN A 175 12.29 32.86 -28.50
CA GLN A 175 10.81 32.89 -28.49
C GLN A 175 10.24 34.27 -28.86
N HIS A 176 10.88 35.35 -28.40
CA HIS A 176 10.46 36.72 -28.66
C HIS A 176 10.56 37.13 -30.15
N LEU A 177 11.31 36.39 -30.96
CA LEU A 177 11.40 36.57 -32.42
C LEU A 177 10.25 35.87 -33.16
N GLY A 178 9.34 35.20 -32.45
CA GLY A 178 8.26 34.40 -33.03
C GLY A 178 8.73 33.04 -33.54
N LEU A 179 9.91 32.57 -33.10
CA LEU A 179 10.46 31.28 -33.47
C LEU A 179 10.01 30.18 -32.52
N GLU A 180 9.43 29.12 -33.08
CA GLU A 180 8.97 27.96 -32.32
C GLU A 180 10.08 26.95 -32.05
N ARG A 181 9.83 26.14 -31.04
CA ARG A 181 10.70 25.02 -30.69
C ARG A 181 10.53 23.86 -31.67
N GLY A 182 11.63 23.23 -32.08
CA GLY A 182 11.57 21.95 -32.78
C GLY A 182 10.91 20.85 -31.93
N ILE A 183 10.21 19.90 -32.57
CA ILE A 183 9.38 18.89 -31.90
C ILE A 183 10.17 18.11 -30.83
N LYS A 184 9.71 18.19 -29.57
CA LYS A 184 10.28 17.41 -28.46
C LYS A 184 10.10 15.92 -28.74
N GLY A 185 11.18 15.14 -28.62
CA GLY A 185 11.17 13.71 -28.89
C GLY A 185 11.18 13.31 -30.38
N SER A 186 11.46 14.24 -31.30
CA SER A 186 11.62 13.95 -32.73
C SER A 186 12.60 12.79 -32.97
N LYS A 187 12.20 11.82 -33.80
CA LYS A 187 13.03 10.70 -34.28
C LYS A 187 13.72 11.00 -35.63
N ALA A 188 13.65 12.25 -36.11
CA ALA A 188 14.29 12.64 -37.36
C ALA A 188 15.81 12.43 -37.26
N GLN A 189 16.38 11.68 -38.20
CA GLN A 189 17.82 11.50 -38.28
C GLN A 189 18.45 12.70 -38.98
N HIS A 190 19.59 13.17 -38.46
CA HIS A 190 20.37 14.19 -39.11
C HIS A 190 20.92 13.63 -40.43
N GLN A 191 20.59 14.28 -41.55
CA GLN A 191 21.20 13.99 -42.85
C GLN A 191 22.38 14.93 -43.04
N ASP A 192 23.53 14.39 -43.42
CA ASP A 192 24.69 15.20 -43.78
C ASP A 192 24.33 16.02 -45.03
N ILE A 193 24.81 17.28 -45.09
CA ILE A 193 24.55 18.20 -46.21
C ILE A 193 25.05 17.58 -47.53
N LYS A 194 26.10 16.73 -47.49
CA LYS A 194 26.55 15.95 -48.64
C LYS A 194 25.52 14.94 -49.17
N ASP A 195 24.66 14.37 -48.33
CA ASP A 195 23.63 13.43 -48.77
C ASP A 195 22.43 14.17 -49.37
N PHE A 196 22.11 15.37 -48.85
CA PHE A 196 21.12 16.26 -49.46
C PHE A 196 21.60 16.79 -50.82
N TYR A 197 22.88 17.18 -50.93
CA TYR A 197 23.46 17.56 -52.21
C TYR A 197 23.66 16.38 -53.13
N ARG A 198 23.99 15.16 -52.70
CA ARG A 198 24.01 13.98 -53.60
C ARG A 198 22.65 13.76 -54.27
N ILE A 199 21.55 13.92 -53.52
CA ILE A 199 20.18 13.85 -54.05
C ILE A 199 19.85 15.03 -54.99
N VAL A 200 20.49 16.19 -54.81
CA VAL A 200 20.30 17.40 -55.63
C VAL A 200 21.27 17.47 -56.83
N GLU A 201 22.49 16.94 -56.71
CA GLU A 201 23.59 16.89 -57.68
C GLU A 201 23.45 15.72 -58.66
N GLU A 202 22.92 14.57 -58.22
CA GLU A 202 22.33 13.58 -59.15
C GLU A 202 21.17 14.19 -59.97
N GLY A 203 20.71 15.39 -59.61
CA GLY A 203 19.80 16.23 -60.38
C GLY A 203 20.40 17.49 -61.02
N LYS A 204 21.71 17.76 -60.91
CA LYS A 204 22.35 18.98 -61.48
C LYS A 204 23.28 18.75 -62.67
N ASP A 205 23.61 17.51 -63.04
CA ASP A 205 24.26 17.21 -64.34
C ASP A 205 23.26 17.15 -65.50
N LEU A 206 22.33 18.11 -65.57
CA LEU A 206 21.45 18.26 -66.72
C LEU A 206 21.26 19.75 -67.00
N GLU A 207 21.80 20.18 -68.14
CA GLU A 207 21.56 21.51 -68.70
C GLU A 207 20.05 21.85 -68.70
N PRO A 208 19.67 23.14 -68.55
CA PRO A 208 18.27 23.55 -68.50
C PRO A 208 17.61 23.30 -69.87
N GLY A 209 16.94 22.15 -70.01
CA GLY A 209 16.25 21.80 -71.26
C GLY A 209 15.88 20.31 -71.46
N LYS A 210 16.28 19.38 -70.58
CA LYS A 210 16.02 17.93 -70.77
C LYS A 210 15.44 17.20 -69.56
N LEU A 211 14.36 17.69 -68.96
CA LEU A 211 13.53 16.88 -68.05
C LEU A 211 12.25 16.46 -68.77
N THR A 212 12.01 15.16 -68.89
CA THR A 212 10.71 14.66 -69.37
C THR A 212 9.65 14.85 -68.29
N SER A 213 8.39 15.06 -68.72
CA SER A 213 7.25 15.32 -67.81
C SER A 213 7.11 14.26 -66.71
N GLU A 214 7.48 13.01 -67.01
CA GLU A 214 7.41 11.86 -66.07
C GLU A 214 8.41 11.95 -64.92
N GLN A 215 9.63 12.46 -65.15
CA GLN A 215 10.64 12.60 -64.09
C GLN A 215 10.31 13.75 -63.13
N LEU A 216 9.68 14.82 -63.63
CA LEU A 216 9.13 15.89 -62.81
C LEU A 216 7.96 15.42 -61.94
N GLN A 217 7.07 14.57 -62.48
CA GLN A 217 5.97 13.98 -61.73
C GLN A 217 6.43 13.00 -60.64
N ALA A 218 7.42 12.16 -60.91
CA ALA A 218 7.98 11.23 -59.92
C ALA A 218 8.63 11.97 -58.74
N LYS A 219 9.39 13.04 -59.01
CA LYS A 219 9.99 13.89 -57.97
C LYS A 219 8.94 14.65 -57.13
N ALA A 220 7.86 15.13 -57.77
CA ALA A 220 6.75 15.76 -57.06
C ALA A 220 6.03 14.76 -56.14
N ALA A 221 5.79 13.53 -56.62
CA ALA A 221 5.12 12.48 -55.86
C ALA A 221 5.90 12.05 -54.61
N ASP A 222 7.22 11.89 -54.71
CA ASP A 222 8.04 11.53 -53.54
C ASP A 222 8.20 12.67 -52.54
N ARG A 223 8.26 13.93 -53.02
CA ARG A 223 8.19 15.10 -52.15
C ARG A 223 6.86 15.15 -51.38
N ASP A 224 5.75 14.90 -52.05
CA ASP A 224 4.43 14.90 -51.43
C ASP A 224 4.27 13.75 -50.42
N ARG A 225 4.85 12.58 -50.71
CA ARG A 225 4.89 11.44 -49.79
C ARG A 225 5.68 11.76 -48.52
N ALA A 226 6.84 12.40 -48.66
CA ALA A 226 7.66 12.83 -47.52
C ALA A 226 6.96 13.90 -46.67
N ILE A 227 6.28 14.87 -47.31
CA ILE A 227 5.51 15.91 -46.61
C ILE A 227 4.34 15.29 -45.84
N ARG A 228 3.60 14.33 -46.43
CA ARG A 228 2.50 13.62 -45.75
C ARG A 228 3.02 12.85 -44.53
N LYS A 229 4.09 12.07 -44.70
CA LYS A 229 4.69 11.29 -43.61
C LYS A 229 5.19 12.19 -42.46
N LYS A 230 5.76 13.36 -42.78
CA LYS A 230 6.16 14.35 -41.78
C LYS A 230 4.95 14.89 -41.00
N LYS A 231 3.87 15.27 -41.70
CA LYS A 231 2.63 15.76 -41.06
C LYS A 231 1.99 14.70 -40.16
N GLU A 232 1.95 13.43 -40.59
CA GLU A 232 1.46 12.32 -39.78
C GLU A 232 2.32 12.13 -38.53
N MET A 233 3.65 12.12 -38.65
CA MET A 233 4.54 12.02 -37.50
C MET A 233 4.40 13.20 -36.52
N GLU A 234 4.22 14.42 -37.03
CA GLU A 234 3.96 15.61 -36.21
C GLU A 234 2.64 15.51 -35.44
N ALA A 235 1.57 15.05 -36.11
CA ALA A 235 0.27 14.84 -35.48
C ALA A 235 0.35 13.78 -34.37
N THR A 236 0.99 12.63 -34.65
CA THR A 236 1.19 11.56 -33.66
C THR A 236 2.03 12.03 -32.49
N ALA A 237 3.11 12.80 -32.73
CA ALA A 237 3.94 13.33 -31.65
C ALA A 237 3.16 14.30 -30.75
N LYS A 238 2.34 15.18 -31.32
CA LYS A 238 1.47 16.08 -30.54
C LYS A 238 0.44 15.31 -29.70
N GLN A 239 -0.15 14.27 -30.27
CA GLN A 239 -1.10 13.42 -29.55
C GLN A 239 -0.44 12.72 -28.36
N LEU A 240 0.75 12.16 -28.55
CA LEU A 240 1.52 11.49 -27.50
C LEU A 240 1.91 12.43 -26.37
N VAL A 241 2.22 13.70 -26.66
CA VAL A 241 2.51 14.70 -25.61
C VAL A 241 1.27 14.94 -24.75
N LYS A 242 0.11 15.17 -25.38
CA LYS A 242 -1.15 15.39 -24.66
C LYS A 242 -1.56 14.19 -23.80
N GLU A 243 -1.33 12.98 -24.32
CA GLU A 243 -1.61 11.74 -23.58
C GLU A 243 -0.66 11.57 -22.39
N ASN A 244 0.63 11.87 -22.54
CA ASN A 244 1.58 11.83 -21.42
C ASN A 244 1.22 12.84 -20.33
N GLU A 245 0.84 14.07 -20.70
CA GLU A 245 0.39 15.09 -19.72
C GLU A 245 -0.85 14.61 -18.94
N ALA A 246 -1.81 13.99 -19.61
CA ALA A 246 -3.01 13.43 -18.97
C ALA A 246 -2.67 12.27 -18.02
N LEU A 247 -1.75 11.38 -18.42
CA LEU A 247 -1.28 10.28 -17.59
C LEU A 247 -0.52 10.77 -16.36
N GLU A 248 0.35 11.77 -16.51
CA GLU A 248 1.07 12.39 -15.39
C GLU A 248 0.11 12.99 -14.35
N ALA A 249 -0.92 13.71 -14.81
CA ALA A 249 -1.96 14.25 -13.93
C ALA A 249 -2.70 13.13 -13.18
N ARG A 250 -3.04 12.03 -13.86
CA ARG A 250 -3.71 10.88 -13.23
C ARG A 250 -2.84 10.18 -12.19
N ILE A 251 -1.53 10.04 -12.45
CA ILE A 251 -0.58 9.47 -11.50
C ILE A 251 -0.48 10.33 -10.24
N GLN A 252 -0.40 11.66 -10.39
CA GLN A 252 -0.37 12.57 -9.24
C GLN A 252 -1.64 12.47 -8.40
N GLN A 253 -2.82 12.42 -9.06
CA GLN A 253 -4.10 12.24 -8.37
C GLN A 253 -4.14 10.93 -7.57
N LEU A 254 -3.81 9.81 -8.21
CA LEU A 254 -3.80 8.49 -7.55
C LEU A 254 -2.77 8.41 -6.41
N SER A 255 -1.64 9.11 -6.54
CA SER A 255 -0.64 9.16 -5.47
C SER A 255 -1.15 9.93 -4.24
N ALA A 256 -1.87 11.03 -4.44
CA ALA A 256 -2.45 11.82 -3.37
C ALA A 256 -3.57 11.04 -2.64
N GLU A 257 -4.44 10.39 -3.40
CA GLU A 257 -5.49 9.52 -2.88
C GLU A 257 -4.92 8.35 -2.07
N ASN A 258 -3.87 7.67 -2.58
CA ASN A 258 -3.18 6.62 -1.82
C ASN A 258 -2.53 7.13 -0.53
N GLN A 259 -1.94 8.32 -0.55
CA GLN A 259 -1.33 8.91 0.63
C GLN A 259 -2.38 9.24 1.69
N GLN A 260 -3.53 9.76 1.26
CA GLN A 260 -4.65 10.06 2.14
C GLN A 260 -5.23 8.79 2.79
N LEU A 261 -5.53 7.74 2.00
CA LEU A 261 -6.02 6.46 2.51
C LEU A 261 -5.05 5.83 3.52
N ARG A 262 -3.73 5.94 3.28
CA ARG A 262 -2.72 5.47 4.23
C ARG A 262 -2.72 6.24 5.55
N SER A 263 -2.96 7.55 5.50
CA SER A 263 -3.05 8.39 6.70
C SER A 263 -4.30 8.04 7.53
N GLU A 264 -5.42 7.82 6.86
CA GLU A 264 -6.69 7.45 7.50
C GLU A 264 -6.61 6.06 8.15
N LEU A 265 -6.06 5.06 7.45
CA LEU A 265 -5.80 3.73 8.02
C LEU A 265 -4.89 3.80 9.26
N LYS A 266 -3.90 4.69 9.26
CA LYS A 266 -3.02 4.88 10.42
C LYS A 266 -3.78 5.48 11.62
N GLN A 267 -4.64 6.47 11.40
CA GLN A 267 -5.47 7.05 12.45
C GLN A 267 -6.44 6.02 13.05
N LEU A 268 -7.07 5.21 12.20
CA LEU A 268 -7.92 4.11 12.64
C LEU A 268 -7.11 3.12 13.50
N ALA A 269 -5.92 2.73 13.05
CA ALA A 269 -5.06 1.82 13.79
C ALA A 269 -4.66 2.37 15.17
N ASP A 270 -4.32 3.66 15.25
CA ASP A 270 -3.96 4.33 16.50
C ASP A 270 -5.16 4.39 17.47
N GLN A 271 -6.37 4.67 16.97
CA GLN A 271 -7.58 4.72 17.81
C GLN A 271 -8.03 3.34 18.31
N LEU A 272 -7.90 2.30 17.49
CA LEU A 272 -8.23 0.92 17.89
C LEU A 272 -7.22 0.35 18.90
N ARG A 273 -5.98 0.87 18.94
CA ARG A 273 -4.98 0.45 19.93
C ARG A 273 -5.35 0.86 21.35
N ASP A 274 -6.13 1.92 21.53
CA ASP A 274 -6.56 2.44 22.83
C ASP A 274 -7.72 1.65 23.46
N LEU A 275 -8.21 0.59 22.78
CA LEU A 275 -9.18 -0.31 23.38
C LEU A 275 -8.58 -0.99 24.64
N PRO A 276 -9.33 -1.05 25.76
CA PRO A 276 -8.88 -1.72 26.97
C PRO A 276 -8.47 -3.17 26.67
N LEU A 277 -7.20 -3.50 26.93
CA LEU A 277 -6.65 -4.80 26.55
C LEU A 277 -7.30 -5.95 27.32
N GLU A 278 -7.79 -5.68 28.53
CA GLU A 278 -8.54 -6.62 29.35
C GLU A 278 -9.86 -7.04 28.70
N ASP A 279 -10.56 -6.09 28.09
CA ASP A 279 -11.81 -6.35 27.39
C ASP A 279 -11.54 -7.13 26.11
N VAL A 280 -10.50 -6.75 25.37
CA VAL A 280 -10.05 -7.46 24.17
C VAL A 280 -9.63 -8.89 24.52
N ALA A 281 -8.84 -9.09 25.56
CA ALA A 281 -8.42 -10.41 26.04
C ALA A 281 -9.63 -11.29 26.39
N TRP A 282 -10.61 -10.73 27.09
CA TRP A 282 -11.84 -11.46 27.42
C TRP A 282 -12.61 -11.89 26.15
N HIS A 283 -12.81 -10.98 25.19
CA HIS A 283 -13.48 -11.30 23.92
C HIS A 283 -12.71 -12.31 23.05
N LEU A 284 -11.39 -12.39 23.22
CA LEU A 284 -10.54 -13.39 22.57
C LEU A 284 -10.56 -14.76 23.24
N GLY A 285 -11.36 -14.94 24.29
CA GLY A 285 -11.50 -16.23 25.00
C GLY A 285 -10.48 -16.44 26.13
N LEU A 286 -9.73 -15.40 26.50
CA LEU A 286 -8.81 -15.44 27.64
C LEU A 286 -9.58 -15.22 28.95
N THR A 287 -9.11 -15.85 30.02
CA THR A 287 -9.67 -15.74 31.37
C THR A 287 -8.62 -15.21 32.32
N GLN A 288 -8.98 -14.22 33.13
CA GLN A 288 -8.08 -13.62 34.11
C GLN A 288 -7.74 -14.63 35.23
N ASP A 289 -6.47 -14.71 35.60
CA ASP A 289 -5.98 -15.55 36.68
C ASP A 289 -6.25 -14.87 38.04
N THR A 290 -7.09 -15.50 38.86
CA THR A 290 -7.42 -15.04 40.22
C THR A 290 -6.21 -14.82 41.15
N LYS A 291 -5.03 -15.38 40.83
CA LYS A 291 -3.81 -15.24 41.64
C LYS A 291 -2.88 -14.09 41.21
N GLY A 292 -3.15 -13.43 40.08
CA GLY A 292 -2.32 -12.33 39.61
C GLY A 292 -3.11 -11.38 38.71
N ASN A 293 -3.36 -10.15 39.19
CA ASN A 293 -4.25 -9.17 38.57
C ASN A 293 -3.95 -8.84 37.11
N LEU A 294 -2.73 -9.11 36.62
CA LEU A 294 -2.30 -8.81 35.26
C LEU A 294 -2.33 -10.01 34.31
N ARG A 295 -2.54 -11.24 34.81
CA ARG A 295 -2.32 -12.47 34.04
C ARG A 295 -3.63 -13.02 33.48
N TRP A 296 -3.62 -13.33 32.19
CA TRP A 296 -4.72 -13.90 31.41
C TRP A 296 -4.29 -15.22 30.78
N LYS A 297 -5.15 -16.23 30.83
CA LYS A 297 -4.86 -17.57 30.32
C LYS A 297 -5.91 -17.99 29.28
N GLY A 298 -5.45 -18.66 28.24
CA GLY A 298 -6.29 -19.29 27.24
C GLY A 298 -5.57 -20.44 26.58
N VAL A 299 -6.18 -20.99 25.53
CA VAL A 299 -5.57 -22.07 24.74
C VAL A 299 -4.23 -21.60 24.19
N GLY A 300 -3.13 -22.23 24.62
CA GLY A 300 -1.79 -21.93 24.13
C GLY A 300 -1.19 -20.58 24.56
N HIS A 301 -1.88 -19.78 25.38
CA HIS A 301 -1.49 -18.41 25.71
C HIS A 301 -1.51 -18.14 27.21
N ILE A 302 -0.47 -17.45 27.70
CA ILE A 302 -0.36 -16.93 29.06
C ILE A 302 0.05 -15.46 28.96
N ILE A 303 -0.92 -14.57 28.86
CA ILE A 303 -0.69 -13.16 28.55
C ILE A 303 -0.72 -12.33 29.82
N ASN A 304 0.35 -11.61 30.12
CA ASN A 304 0.28 -10.52 31.09
C ASN A 304 -0.05 -9.22 30.35
N ILE A 305 -1.02 -8.48 30.87
CA ILE A 305 -1.42 -7.17 30.37
C ILE A 305 -0.89 -6.12 31.35
N ASP A 306 -0.16 -5.14 30.83
CA ASP A 306 0.39 -4.00 31.57
C ASP A 306 0.02 -2.73 30.82
N ASP A 307 -1.12 -2.15 31.21
CA ASP A 307 -1.71 -0.97 30.57
C ASP A 307 -1.92 -1.21 29.06
N SER A 308 -1.23 -0.46 28.20
CA SER A 308 -1.35 -0.60 26.74
C SER A 308 -0.47 -1.70 26.14
N LYS A 309 0.25 -2.48 26.95
CA LYS A 309 1.19 -3.51 26.50
C LYS A 309 0.80 -4.88 27.00
N TRP A 310 1.25 -5.90 26.29
CA TRP A 310 1.03 -7.28 26.69
C TRP A 310 2.24 -8.17 26.37
N TYR A 311 2.39 -9.23 27.15
CA TYR A 311 3.49 -10.19 27.07
C TYR A 311 2.97 -11.62 27.24
N ASP A 312 3.15 -12.45 26.21
CA ASP A 312 2.80 -13.87 26.24
C ASP A 312 3.97 -14.71 26.75
N PHE A 313 3.81 -15.26 27.95
CA PHE A 313 4.74 -16.16 28.64
C PHE A 313 4.44 -17.64 28.38
N SER A 314 3.61 -17.96 27.39
CA SER A 314 3.45 -19.34 26.94
C SER A 314 4.81 -19.92 26.54
N PRO A 315 5.20 -21.12 27.01
CA PRO A 315 6.53 -21.69 26.79
C PRO A 315 6.96 -21.80 25.31
N SER A 316 5.98 -21.85 24.40
CA SER A 316 6.20 -22.01 22.96
C SER A 316 6.23 -20.69 22.17
N VAL A 317 5.95 -19.55 22.80
CA VAL A 317 5.67 -18.30 22.07
C VAL A 317 6.61 -17.16 22.46
N ASN A 318 6.76 -16.89 23.77
CA ASN A 318 7.58 -15.82 24.34
C ASN A 318 7.65 -14.52 23.48
N LYS A 319 6.53 -13.82 23.37
CA LYS A 319 6.36 -12.64 22.50
C LYS A 319 5.60 -11.54 23.23
N GLY A 320 5.90 -10.28 22.92
CA GLY A 320 5.13 -9.13 23.41
C GLY A 320 4.66 -8.23 22.27
N GLY A 321 3.67 -7.40 22.55
CA GLY A 321 3.08 -6.45 21.62
C GLY A 321 2.41 -5.28 22.35
N GLY A 322 1.85 -4.35 21.58
CA GLY A 322 1.20 -3.15 22.12
C GLY A 322 -0.14 -2.85 21.46
N GLY A 323 -1.17 -2.64 22.28
CA GLY A 323 -2.51 -2.32 21.81
C GLY A 323 -3.32 -3.51 21.30
N ALA A 324 -4.61 -3.27 21.08
CA ALA A 324 -5.61 -4.31 20.84
C ALA A 324 -5.42 -5.07 19.53
N ILE A 325 -5.05 -4.38 18.45
CA ILE A 325 -4.83 -5.01 17.13
C ILE A 325 -3.74 -6.08 17.23
N ASP A 326 -2.60 -5.72 17.85
CA ASP A 326 -1.47 -6.64 18.00
C ASP A 326 -1.87 -7.85 18.86
N LEU A 327 -2.69 -7.64 19.89
CA LEU A 327 -3.20 -8.70 20.75
C LEU A 327 -4.12 -9.67 19.98
N VAL A 328 -5.04 -9.16 19.17
CA VAL A 328 -5.93 -9.96 18.33
C VAL A 328 -5.13 -10.77 17.31
N MET A 329 -4.22 -10.12 16.58
CA MET A 329 -3.35 -10.79 15.61
C MET A 329 -2.54 -11.91 16.26
N HIS A 330 -2.08 -11.69 17.50
CA HIS A 330 -1.30 -12.67 18.24
C HIS A 330 -2.11 -13.88 18.69
N VAL A 331 -3.26 -13.66 19.34
CA VAL A 331 -4.09 -14.74 19.90
C VAL A 331 -4.83 -15.52 18.80
N MET A 332 -5.26 -14.85 17.73
CA MET A 332 -5.98 -15.49 16.62
C MET A 332 -5.07 -15.96 15.49
N GLY A 333 -3.81 -15.53 15.45
CA GLY A 333 -2.90 -15.83 14.34
C GLY A 333 -3.33 -15.19 13.00
N CYS A 334 -4.06 -14.08 13.05
CA CYS A 334 -4.66 -13.43 11.87
C CYS A 334 -3.86 -12.21 11.39
N LYS A 335 -4.20 -11.71 10.20
CA LYS A 335 -3.61 -10.51 9.60
C LYS A 335 -4.26 -9.24 10.15
N PHE A 336 -3.61 -8.11 9.89
CA PHE A 336 -4.03 -6.78 10.35
C PHE A 336 -5.51 -6.46 10.04
N LYS A 337 -5.95 -6.66 8.79
CA LYS A 337 -7.33 -6.36 8.40
C LYS A 337 -8.35 -7.30 9.05
N GLU A 338 -8.01 -8.58 9.17
CA GLU A 338 -8.84 -9.58 9.88
C GLU A 338 -8.95 -9.24 11.37
N ALA A 339 -7.89 -8.69 11.97
CA ALA A 339 -7.91 -8.22 13.35
C ALA A 339 -8.83 -7.00 13.52
N ILE A 340 -8.82 -6.05 12.59
CA ILE A 340 -9.77 -4.93 12.58
C ILE A 340 -11.20 -5.44 12.43
N ALA A 341 -11.45 -6.34 11.47
CA ALA A 341 -12.78 -6.93 11.28
C ALA A 341 -13.26 -7.66 12.54
N THR A 342 -12.39 -8.40 13.21
CA THR A 342 -12.69 -9.08 14.47
C THR A 342 -13.02 -8.08 15.58
N LEU A 343 -12.23 -7.01 15.75
CA LEU A 343 -12.53 -5.97 16.75
C LEU A 343 -13.88 -5.32 16.45
N ASN A 344 -14.18 -5.04 15.19
CA ASN A 344 -15.47 -4.48 14.79
C ASN A 344 -16.64 -5.44 15.08
N ASP A 345 -16.48 -6.73 14.78
CA ASP A 345 -17.49 -7.78 15.06
C ASP A 345 -17.71 -7.98 16.57
N ARG A 346 -16.65 -7.91 17.40
CA ARG A 346 -16.74 -8.12 18.85
C ARG A 346 -17.28 -6.92 19.62
N PHE A 347 -16.96 -5.70 19.19
CA PHE A 347 -17.24 -4.47 19.95
C PHE A 347 -18.33 -3.58 19.33
N GLY A 348 -18.68 -3.79 18.05
CA GLY A 348 -19.76 -3.09 17.34
C GLY A 348 -19.66 -1.56 17.36
N GLU A 349 -20.79 -0.88 17.12
CA GLU A 349 -20.87 0.59 17.16
C GLU A 349 -20.77 1.17 18.59
N SER A 350 -21.19 0.42 19.62
CA SER A 350 -21.39 0.95 20.97
C SER A 350 -20.10 1.37 21.70
N LEU A 351 -18.98 0.69 21.42
CA LEU A 351 -17.66 1.05 21.96
C LEU A 351 -16.82 1.87 20.96
N MET A 352 -17.01 1.67 19.66
CA MET A 352 -16.50 2.58 18.61
C MET A 352 -17.07 4.00 18.75
N GLN A 353 -18.18 4.17 19.47
CA GLN A 353 -18.76 5.47 19.80
C GLN A 353 -17.89 6.34 20.72
N ARG A 354 -17.09 5.73 21.61
CA ARG A 354 -16.25 6.46 22.57
C ARG A 354 -14.82 6.71 22.09
N ALA A 355 -14.32 5.95 21.12
CA ALA A 355 -12.90 5.96 20.74
C ALA A 355 -12.59 6.56 19.34
N VAL A 356 -13.59 6.80 18.48
CA VAL A 356 -13.34 6.98 17.04
C VAL A 356 -14.23 8.08 16.44
N THR A 357 -13.66 8.94 15.58
CA THR A 357 -14.41 9.93 14.77
C THR A 357 -15.39 9.25 13.81
N HIS A 358 -16.51 9.88 13.43
CA HIS A 358 -17.55 9.30 12.54
C HIS A 358 -16.98 8.59 11.30
N HIS A 359 -15.99 9.21 10.64
CA HIS A 359 -15.40 8.70 9.42
C HIS A 359 -14.62 7.39 9.62
N ALA A 360 -13.91 7.23 10.73
CA ALA A 360 -13.17 6.01 11.01
C ALA A 360 -14.10 4.84 11.40
N ARG A 361 -15.34 5.12 11.84
CA ARG A 361 -16.38 4.08 11.98
C ARG A 361 -16.85 3.55 10.63
N GLU A 362 -17.08 4.44 9.66
CA GLU A 362 -17.47 4.04 8.30
C GLU A 362 -16.38 3.17 7.65
N GLN A 363 -15.11 3.52 7.79
CA GLN A 363 -14.00 2.73 7.25
C GLN A 363 -13.85 1.37 7.94
N ALA A 364 -13.96 1.30 9.27
CA ALA A 364 -13.94 0.03 9.99
C ALA A 364 -15.10 -0.89 9.57
N ALA A 365 -16.29 -0.30 9.36
CA ALA A 365 -17.45 -1.01 8.84
C ALA A 365 -17.23 -1.51 7.40
N GLU A 366 -16.64 -0.70 6.52
CA GLU A 366 -16.30 -1.12 5.15
C GLU A 366 -15.27 -2.26 5.12
N ILE A 367 -14.24 -2.19 5.96
CA ILE A 367 -13.26 -3.28 6.13
C ILE A 367 -13.98 -4.55 6.62
N ALA A 368 -14.85 -4.44 7.62
CA ALA A 368 -15.60 -5.59 8.13
C ALA A 368 -16.57 -6.19 7.11
N GLN A 369 -17.08 -5.38 6.16
CA GLN A 369 -17.92 -5.86 5.06
C GLN A 369 -17.11 -6.56 3.96
N THR A 370 -15.87 -6.13 3.72
CA THR A 370 -15.03 -6.60 2.61
C THR A 370 -14.08 -7.71 3.00
N GLU A 371 -13.69 -7.79 4.26
CA GLU A 371 -12.77 -8.79 4.79
C GLU A 371 -13.56 -9.87 5.55
N PRO A 372 -13.24 -11.16 5.33
CA PRO A 372 -13.94 -12.24 6.01
C PRO A 372 -13.63 -12.20 7.51
N THR A 373 -14.66 -12.05 8.34
CA THR A 373 -14.51 -12.29 9.78
C THR A 373 -14.31 -13.79 9.99
N PRO A 374 -13.25 -14.23 10.71
CA PRO A 374 -13.03 -15.64 10.95
C PRO A 374 -14.25 -16.26 11.64
N GLN A 375 -14.94 -17.16 10.93
CA GLN A 375 -16.03 -17.92 11.53
C GLN A 375 -15.47 -18.89 12.58
N PHE A 376 -16.23 -19.10 13.65
CA PHE A 376 -15.85 -20.06 14.67
C PHE A 376 -15.82 -21.47 14.08
N VAL A 377 -14.72 -22.18 14.31
CA VAL A 377 -14.58 -23.59 13.96
C VAL A 377 -14.47 -24.37 15.28
N PRO A 378 -15.39 -25.31 15.55
CA PRO A 378 -15.33 -26.10 16.77
C PRO A 378 -14.07 -26.98 16.79
N PRO A 379 -13.49 -27.25 17.98
CA PRO A 379 -12.42 -28.23 18.10
C PRO A 379 -12.82 -29.57 17.48
N VAL A 380 -11.88 -30.22 16.80
CA VAL A 380 -12.13 -31.53 16.18
C VAL A 380 -12.25 -32.58 17.29
N GLU A 381 -13.31 -33.39 17.21
CA GLU A 381 -13.50 -34.53 18.12
C GLU A 381 -12.40 -35.57 17.95
N ASP A 382 -11.90 -36.07 19.08
CA ASP A 382 -10.95 -37.16 19.20
C ASP A 382 -11.52 -38.25 20.11
N GLU A 383 -12.20 -39.20 19.48
CA GLU A 383 -12.79 -40.38 20.13
C GLU A 383 -11.79 -41.19 20.96
N THR A 384 -10.49 -41.14 20.64
CA THR A 384 -9.47 -41.88 21.40
C THR A 384 -9.30 -41.33 22.82
N ASN A 385 -9.65 -40.06 23.04
CA ASN A 385 -9.61 -39.40 24.35
C ASN A 385 -10.96 -39.44 25.07
N TRP A 386 -12.04 -39.87 24.42
CA TRP A 386 -13.40 -39.81 24.97
C TRP A 386 -13.51 -40.57 26.28
N GLN A 387 -13.00 -41.79 26.40
CA GLN A 387 -13.12 -42.58 27.63
C GLN A 387 -12.50 -41.87 28.85
N ALA A 388 -11.38 -41.14 28.66
CA ALA A 388 -10.74 -40.39 29.73
C ALA A 388 -11.58 -39.17 30.14
N VAL A 389 -12.16 -38.45 29.17
CA VAL A 389 -13.08 -37.33 29.41
C VAL A 389 -14.38 -37.80 30.05
N TYR A 390 -14.95 -38.91 29.59
CA TYR A 390 -16.12 -39.55 30.16
C TYR A 390 -15.89 -39.89 31.64
N ASN A 391 -14.81 -40.61 31.96
CA ASN A 391 -14.45 -40.96 33.34
C ASN A 391 -14.24 -39.71 34.20
N TYR A 392 -13.65 -38.65 33.64
CA TYR A 392 -13.50 -37.38 34.35
C TYR A 392 -14.86 -36.76 34.71
N LEU A 393 -15.79 -36.69 33.75
CA LEU A 393 -17.11 -36.10 33.95
C LEU A 393 -17.97 -36.93 34.91
N THR A 394 -17.92 -38.27 34.82
CA THR A 394 -18.75 -39.14 35.65
C THR A 394 -18.14 -39.39 37.02
N GLN A 395 -16.89 -39.86 37.08
CA GLN A 395 -16.27 -40.29 38.33
C GLN A 395 -15.71 -39.12 39.14
N LYS A 396 -15.06 -38.15 38.50
CA LYS A 396 -14.42 -37.02 39.19
C LYS A 396 -15.36 -35.84 39.39
N ARG A 397 -16.29 -35.60 38.45
CA ARG A 397 -17.27 -34.52 38.54
C ARG A 397 -18.66 -34.97 38.99
N GLY A 398 -18.90 -36.27 39.16
CA GLY A 398 -20.15 -36.79 39.69
C GLY A 398 -21.35 -36.63 38.77
N LEU A 399 -21.13 -36.31 37.48
CA LEU A 399 -22.23 -36.17 36.53
C LEU A 399 -22.79 -37.56 36.18
N SER A 400 -24.11 -37.67 36.03
CA SER A 400 -24.72 -38.98 35.75
C SER A 400 -24.31 -39.50 34.37
N GLU A 401 -24.07 -40.81 34.28
CA GLU A 401 -23.67 -41.48 33.04
C GLU A 401 -24.65 -41.22 31.90
N ASN A 402 -25.96 -41.32 32.18
CA ASN A 402 -27.02 -41.07 31.20
C ASN A 402 -26.98 -39.65 30.65
N LEU A 403 -26.73 -38.64 31.51
CA LEU A 403 -26.61 -37.25 31.08
C LEU A 403 -25.38 -37.05 30.20
N VAL A 404 -24.22 -37.55 30.62
CA VAL A 404 -22.97 -37.41 29.87
C VAL A 404 -23.08 -38.12 28.51
N GLN A 405 -23.64 -39.32 28.47
CA GLN A 405 -23.83 -40.07 27.23
C GLN A 405 -24.83 -39.38 26.28
N HIS A 406 -25.91 -38.79 26.81
CA HIS A 406 -26.84 -38.01 26.01
C HIS A 406 -26.19 -36.76 25.40
N LEU A 407 -25.39 -36.04 26.19
CA LEU A 407 -24.65 -34.87 25.72
C LEU A 407 -23.59 -35.22 24.66
N HIS A 408 -22.95 -36.38 24.78
CA HIS A 408 -22.00 -36.87 23.77
C HIS A 408 -22.68 -37.29 22.48
N THR A 409 -23.73 -38.12 22.57
CA THR A 409 -24.48 -38.58 21.41
C THR A 409 -25.14 -37.42 20.63
N SER A 410 -25.46 -36.32 21.31
CA SER A 410 -26.00 -35.10 20.69
C SER A 410 -24.92 -34.13 20.18
N GLY A 411 -23.63 -34.47 20.31
CA GLY A 411 -22.51 -33.64 19.87
C GLY A 411 -22.28 -32.38 20.73
N LEU A 412 -22.90 -32.30 21.90
CA LEU A 412 -22.80 -31.13 22.78
C LEU A 412 -21.59 -31.19 23.72
N VAL A 413 -21.12 -32.39 24.03
CA VAL A 413 -19.91 -32.61 24.85
C VAL A 413 -19.07 -33.71 24.25
N TYR A 414 -17.80 -33.47 23.98
CA TYR A 414 -16.89 -34.47 23.40
C TYR A 414 -15.44 -34.22 23.84
N ALA A 415 -14.52 -35.09 23.45
CA ALA A 415 -13.09 -34.94 23.73
C ALA A 415 -12.34 -34.35 22.52
N ASP A 416 -11.36 -33.47 22.75
CA ASP A 416 -10.42 -33.03 21.69
C ASP A 416 -9.06 -33.76 21.79
N SER A 417 -8.16 -33.45 20.86
CA SER A 417 -6.80 -34.03 20.80
C SER A 417 -5.90 -33.66 21.98
N GLN A 418 -6.28 -32.67 22.79
CA GLN A 418 -5.58 -32.28 24.02
C GLN A 418 -6.18 -32.92 25.26
N GLN A 419 -7.17 -33.81 25.10
CA GLN A 419 -7.94 -34.41 26.19
C GLN A 419 -8.62 -33.34 27.06
N ASN A 420 -9.22 -32.34 26.40
CA ASN A 420 -10.20 -31.45 27.02
C ASN A 420 -11.59 -32.04 26.90
N ALA A 421 -12.42 -31.85 27.92
CA ALA A 421 -13.87 -31.90 27.75
C ALA A 421 -14.30 -30.61 27.03
N VAL A 422 -14.72 -30.76 25.78
CA VAL A 422 -15.25 -29.68 24.94
C VAL A 422 -16.74 -29.57 25.19
N PHE A 423 -17.22 -28.40 25.59
CA PHE A 423 -18.62 -28.08 25.76
C PHE A 423 -19.04 -27.10 24.67
N LEU A 424 -19.82 -27.57 23.70
CA LEU A 424 -20.20 -26.77 22.54
C LEU A 424 -21.15 -25.64 22.96
N MET A 425 -20.81 -24.41 22.57
CA MET A 425 -21.60 -23.22 22.84
C MET A 425 -22.42 -22.84 21.62
N ARG A 426 -23.66 -22.45 21.85
CA ARG A 426 -24.63 -22.14 20.80
C ARG A 426 -25.33 -20.81 21.08
N GLY A 427 -25.68 -20.12 20.00
CA GLY A 427 -26.66 -19.04 20.02
C GLY A 427 -28.04 -19.54 20.43
N LEU A 428 -28.96 -18.62 20.71
CA LEU A 428 -30.33 -18.95 21.12
C LEU A 428 -31.16 -19.55 19.96
N ASP A 429 -30.74 -19.29 18.73
CA ASP A 429 -31.20 -19.91 17.48
C ASP A 429 -30.67 -21.33 17.27
N GLY A 430 -29.67 -21.75 18.05
CA GLY A 430 -29.02 -23.05 17.97
C GLY A 430 -27.76 -23.08 17.12
N GLU A 431 -27.34 -21.98 16.49
CA GLU A 431 -26.09 -21.92 15.73
C GLU A 431 -24.88 -22.08 16.64
N THR A 432 -23.86 -22.83 16.19
CA THR A 432 -22.63 -23.05 16.96
C THR A 432 -21.74 -21.80 16.88
N THR A 433 -21.54 -21.15 18.02
CA THR A 433 -20.85 -19.86 18.11
C THR A 433 -19.59 -19.90 18.99
N GLY A 434 -19.32 -21.04 19.65
CA GLY A 434 -18.13 -21.21 20.46
C GLY A 434 -17.96 -22.59 21.07
N ALA A 435 -16.90 -22.75 21.87
CA ALA A 435 -16.74 -23.93 22.73
C ALA A 435 -15.98 -23.57 24.01
N PHE A 436 -16.47 -24.07 25.14
CA PHE A 436 -15.77 -24.03 26.41
C PHE A 436 -14.92 -25.29 26.57
N LEU A 437 -13.70 -25.14 27.08
CA LEU A 437 -12.72 -26.21 27.19
C LEU A 437 -12.36 -26.43 28.66
N ARG A 438 -12.50 -27.67 29.13
CA ARG A 438 -12.04 -28.09 30.45
C ARG A 438 -10.96 -29.15 30.32
N GLY A 439 -9.74 -28.85 30.76
CA GLY A 439 -8.66 -29.83 30.77
C GLY A 439 -8.95 -30.97 31.74
N THR A 440 -8.86 -32.22 31.28
CA THR A 440 -9.14 -33.40 32.11
C THR A 440 -7.89 -34.25 32.39
N ARG A 441 -6.81 -34.04 31.64
CA ARG A 441 -5.55 -34.77 31.81
C ARG A 441 -4.81 -34.38 33.10
N GLY A 442 -4.57 -35.35 33.98
CA GLY A 442 -3.82 -35.19 35.23
C GLY A 442 -4.68 -34.83 36.44
N GLU A 443 -4.21 -35.18 37.64
CA GLU A 443 -5.00 -35.04 38.88
C GLU A 443 -5.25 -33.57 39.27
N ASP A 444 -4.27 -32.70 39.09
CA ASP A 444 -4.34 -31.28 39.50
C ASP A 444 -4.63 -30.31 38.35
N ASN A 445 -5.21 -30.80 37.24
CA ASN A 445 -5.48 -29.95 36.09
C ASN A 445 -6.62 -28.95 36.38
N THR A 446 -6.25 -27.68 36.39
CA THR A 446 -7.13 -26.54 36.64
C THR A 446 -7.48 -25.75 35.38
N PHE A 447 -7.02 -26.20 34.20
CA PHE A 447 -7.25 -25.50 32.95
C PHE A 447 -8.75 -25.40 32.62
N MET A 448 -9.19 -24.16 32.41
CA MET A 448 -10.47 -23.78 31.83
C MET A 448 -10.18 -22.67 30.84
N GLY A 449 -10.85 -22.69 29.70
CA GLY A 449 -10.73 -21.65 28.69
C GLY A 449 -11.77 -21.81 27.59
N TYR A 450 -11.63 -21.02 26.54
CA TYR A 450 -12.51 -21.06 25.38
C TYR A 450 -11.68 -21.39 24.14
N ALA A 451 -12.26 -22.12 23.20
CA ALA A 451 -11.66 -22.34 21.90
C ALA A 451 -11.51 -21.00 21.16
N THR A 452 -10.42 -20.85 20.42
CA THR A 452 -10.13 -19.64 19.64
C THR A 452 -11.31 -19.29 18.72
N GLY A 453 -11.71 -18.02 18.71
CA GLY A 453 -12.83 -17.52 17.91
C GLY A 453 -14.20 -17.60 18.59
N THR A 454 -14.32 -18.19 19.78
CA THR A 454 -15.59 -18.26 20.53
C THR A 454 -16.22 -16.88 20.74
N LYS A 455 -17.49 -16.73 20.38
CA LYS A 455 -18.30 -15.53 20.63
C LYS A 455 -19.01 -15.60 21.98
N ARG A 456 -18.36 -15.11 23.04
CA ARG A 456 -18.87 -15.20 24.43
C ARG A 456 -20.13 -14.38 24.72
N THR A 457 -20.50 -13.45 23.85
CA THR A 457 -21.69 -12.59 23.97
C THR A 457 -22.87 -13.07 23.12
N GLU A 458 -22.63 -14.01 22.20
CA GLU A 458 -23.61 -14.53 21.24
C GLU A 458 -23.79 -16.05 21.37
N GLY A 459 -23.14 -16.67 22.37
CA GLY A 459 -23.04 -18.11 22.48
C GLY A 459 -22.88 -18.57 23.92
N TRP A 460 -23.61 -19.63 24.28
CA TRP A 460 -23.56 -20.23 25.61
C TRP A 460 -23.61 -21.74 25.52
N PHE A 461 -22.96 -22.41 26.47
CA PHE A 461 -23.35 -23.79 26.76
C PHE A 461 -24.62 -23.72 27.60
N TYR A 462 -25.69 -24.36 27.13
CA TYR A 462 -26.92 -24.50 27.91
C TYR A 462 -27.57 -25.87 27.70
N ILE A 463 -28.31 -26.30 28.71
CA ILE A 463 -29.25 -27.43 28.62
C ILE A 463 -30.66 -26.94 28.93
N ARG A 464 -31.66 -27.64 28.37
CA ARG A 464 -33.08 -27.39 28.63
C ARG A 464 -33.67 -28.65 29.23
N TRP A 465 -34.40 -28.49 30.33
CA TRP A 465 -34.92 -29.62 31.09
C TRP A 465 -36.15 -29.20 31.92
N GLY A 466 -36.85 -30.20 32.44
CA GLY A 466 -38.18 -30.01 33.01
C GLY A 466 -39.24 -29.65 31.96
N GLY A 467 -40.51 -29.70 32.37
CA GLY A 467 -41.67 -29.50 31.49
C GLY A 467 -41.67 -30.41 30.27
N GLN A 468 -42.45 -30.05 29.24
CA GLN A 468 -42.44 -30.70 27.94
C GLN A 468 -41.39 -30.08 27.00
N PRO A 469 -40.85 -30.84 26.03
CA PRO A 469 -39.85 -30.33 25.08
C PRO A 469 -40.25 -29.07 24.32
N SER A 470 -41.55 -28.91 24.03
CA SER A 470 -42.13 -27.80 23.28
C SER A 470 -42.47 -26.57 24.14
N ASP A 471 -42.39 -26.67 25.46
CA ASP A 471 -42.76 -25.57 26.35
C ASP A 471 -41.79 -24.39 26.22
N GLU A 472 -42.33 -23.18 26.33
CA GLU A 472 -41.54 -21.97 26.43
C GLU A 472 -40.68 -21.99 27.70
N ILE A 473 -39.48 -21.42 27.63
CA ILE A 473 -38.59 -21.32 28.79
C ILE A 473 -39.21 -20.37 29.83
N GLN A 474 -39.59 -20.92 30.98
CA GLN A 474 -40.17 -20.15 32.08
C GLN A 474 -39.11 -19.71 33.09
N ARG A 475 -37.98 -20.43 33.16
CA ARG A 475 -36.89 -20.15 34.09
C ARG A 475 -35.53 -20.28 33.42
N VAL A 476 -34.63 -19.34 33.67
CA VAL A 476 -33.21 -19.45 33.31
C VAL A 476 -32.37 -19.44 34.58
N VAL A 477 -31.43 -20.39 34.68
CA VAL A 477 -30.43 -20.45 35.74
C VAL A 477 -29.07 -20.16 35.12
N LEU A 478 -28.43 -19.08 35.55
CA LEU A 478 -27.09 -18.67 35.12
C LEU A 478 -26.06 -19.24 36.08
N CYS A 479 -25.11 -20.01 35.54
CA CYS A 479 -24.01 -20.59 36.30
C CYS A 479 -22.66 -20.18 35.71
N LYS A 480 -21.60 -20.25 36.50
CA LYS A 480 -20.25 -19.85 36.09
C LYS A 480 -19.66 -20.69 34.96
N SER A 481 -19.97 -21.99 34.92
CA SER A 481 -19.36 -22.93 33.98
C SER A 481 -20.36 -24.00 33.50
N PRO A 482 -20.07 -24.71 32.39
CA PRO A 482 -20.89 -25.84 31.95
C PRO A 482 -21.05 -26.92 33.02
N VAL A 483 -19.98 -27.24 33.76
CA VAL A 483 -20.02 -28.26 34.81
C VAL A 483 -20.94 -27.82 35.95
N ASP A 484 -20.92 -26.54 36.33
CA ASP A 484 -21.83 -26.01 37.36
C ASP A 484 -23.28 -25.99 36.88
N ALA A 485 -23.54 -25.64 35.62
CA ALA A 485 -24.89 -25.67 35.05
C ALA A 485 -25.48 -27.09 35.06
N LEU A 486 -24.66 -28.10 34.71
CA LEU A 486 -25.07 -29.51 34.77
C LEU A 486 -25.23 -30.00 36.21
N SER A 487 -24.35 -29.56 37.12
CA SER A 487 -24.39 -29.96 38.53
C SER A 487 -25.61 -29.38 39.25
N PHE A 488 -25.92 -28.10 39.01
CA PHE A 488 -27.14 -27.45 39.50
C PHE A 488 -28.39 -28.20 39.04
N ALA A 489 -28.43 -28.58 37.76
CA ALA A 489 -29.54 -29.37 37.25
C ALA A 489 -29.65 -30.70 38.00
N MET A 490 -28.59 -31.49 38.10
CA MET A 490 -28.67 -32.77 38.83
C MET A 490 -29.13 -32.61 40.29
N LEU A 491 -28.63 -31.59 41.01
CA LEU A 491 -29.03 -31.28 42.38
C LEU A 491 -30.52 -30.94 42.50
N GLU A 492 -31.09 -30.21 41.54
CA GLU A 492 -32.51 -29.87 41.58
C GLU A 492 -33.41 -31.11 41.40
N VAL A 493 -33.05 -32.05 40.50
CA VAL A 493 -33.79 -33.31 40.36
C VAL A 493 -33.64 -34.19 41.60
N GLU A 494 -32.45 -34.26 42.19
CA GLU A 494 -32.23 -35.01 43.43
C GLU A 494 -33.06 -34.43 44.59
N ALA A 495 -33.12 -33.10 44.71
CA ALA A 495 -33.87 -32.42 45.75
C ALA A 495 -35.39 -32.59 45.61
N LEU A 496 -35.91 -32.60 44.37
CA LEU A 496 -37.35 -32.80 44.10
C LEU A 496 -37.76 -34.27 44.10
N GLY A 497 -36.83 -35.19 43.84
CA GLY A 497 -37.12 -36.61 43.61
C GLY A 497 -37.82 -36.92 42.29
N GLU A 498 -38.10 -35.90 41.48
CA GLU A 498 -38.73 -35.98 40.16
C GLU A 498 -38.26 -34.84 39.25
N MET A 499 -38.59 -34.92 37.95
CA MET A 499 -38.27 -33.86 36.99
C MET A 499 -39.09 -32.60 37.30
N PRO A 500 -38.47 -31.39 37.27
CA PRO A 500 -39.20 -30.14 37.43
C PRO A 500 -40.35 -30.01 36.42
N GLN A 501 -41.54 -29.61 36.87
CA GLN A 501 -42.65 -29.34 35.94
C GLN A 501 -42.42 -28.06 35.13
N GLN A 502 -41.64 -27.11 35.67
CA GLN A 502 -41.31 -25.87 34.99
C GLN A 502 -40.17 -26.07 33.98
N ARG A 503 -40.39 -25.63 32.74
CA ARG A 503 -39.37 -25.63 31.69
C ARG A 503 -38.24 -24.66 32.04
N THR A 504 -37.05 -25.23 32.30
CA THR A 504 -35.88 -24.50 32.78
C THR A 504 -34.73 -24.60 31.76
N MET A 505 -33.97 -23.52 31.61
CA MET A 505 -32.71 -23.50 30.88
C MET A 505 -31.56 -23.22 31.86
N CYS A 506 -30.63 -24.16 32.02
CA CYS A 506 -29.39 -23.93 32.76
C CYS A 506 -28.31 -23.51 31.76
N MET A 507 -27.74 -22.32 31.96
CA MET A 507 -26.86 -21.64 31.01
C MET A 507 -25.54 -21.25 31.69
N ALA A 508 -24.42 -21.58 31.05
CA ALA A 508 -23.10 -21.17 31.50
C ALA A 508 -22.79 -19.75 31.01
N ALA A 509 -22.77 -18.79 31.94
CA ALA A 509 -22.39 -17.40 31.72
C ALA A 509 -21.35 -17.01 32.78
N ASP A 510 -20.10 -16.96 32.39
CA ASP A 510 -18.93 -16.81 33.27
C ASP A 510 -18.74 -15.39 33.84
N ASN A 511 -19.32 -14.38 33.18
CA ASN A 511 -19.14 -12.97 33.50
C ASN A 511 -20.42 -12.19 33.14
N VAL A 512 -20.69 -11.07 33.80
CA VAL A 512 -21.84 -10.21 33.45
C VAL A 512 -21.83 -9.77 31.97
N ARG A 513 -20.66 -9.65 31.35
CA ARG A 513 -20.49 -9.32 29.92
C ARG A 513 -21.07 -10.38 28.98
N SER A 514 -21.12 -11.65 29.39
CA SER A 514 -21.71 -12.72 28.58
C SER A 514 -23.23 -12.83 28.76
N VAL A 515 -23.88 -12.00 29.57
CA VAL A 515 -25.31 -12.12 29.86
C VAL A 515 -26.15 -11.43 28.79
N SER A 516 -27.04 -12.19 28.12
CA SER A 516 -27.97 -11.65 27.14
C SER A 516 -29.18 -10.98 27.82
N VAL A 517 -29.03 -9.70 28.19
CA VAL A 517 -30.08 -8.92 28.86
C VAL A 517 -31.37 -8.87 28.04
N GLU A 518 -31.28 -8.73 26.72
CA GLU A 518 -32.45 -8.65 25.85
C GLU A 518 -33.27 -9.94 25.80
N PHE A 519 -32.62 -11.10 25.84
CA PHE A 519 -33.32 -12.37 25.97
C PHE A 519 -33.91 -12.53 27.37
N LEU A 520 -33.09 -12.28 28.40
CA LEU A 520 -33.43 -12.59 29.78
C LEU A 520 -34.50 -11.68 30.39
N LYS A 521 -34.64 -10.43 29.92
CA LYS A 521 -35.72 -9.53 30.38
C LYS A 521 -37.12 -10.08 30.12
N ASN A 522 -37.26 -10.98 29.14
CA ASN A 522 -38.53 -11.61 28.77
C ASN A 522 -38.74 -12.96 29.47
N ILE A 523 -37.77 -13.44 30.25
CA ILE A 523 -37.88 -14.70 30.98
C ILE A 523 -38.55 -14.44 32.34
N PRO A 524 -39.62 -15.18 32.69
CA PRO A 524 -40.36 -14.95 33.95
C PRO A 524 -39.52 -15.06 35.21
N THR A 525 -38.52 -15.95 35.23
CA THR A 525 -37.65 -16.14 36.39
C THR A 525 -36.21 -16.33 35.94
N VAL A 526 -35.34 -15.43 36.39
CA VAL A 526 -33.89 -15.51 36.16
C VAL A 526 -33.19 -15.73 37.48
N VAL A 527 -32.39 -16.78 37.57
CA VAL A 527 -31.63 -17.15 38.77
C VAL A 527 -30.15 -16.96 38.50
N ALA A 528 -29.49 -16.10 39.25
CA ALA A 528 -28.04 -16.00 39.28
C ALA A 528 -27.50 -17.02 40.28
N ALA A 529 -27.04 -18.18 39.80
CA ALA A 529 -26.55 -19.29 40.60
C ALA A 529 -25.03 -19.42 40.48
N TYR A 530 -24.31 -18.46 41.05
CA TYR A 530 -22.84 -18.40 41.04
C TYR A 530 -22.23 -18.93 42.35
N ASP A 531 -20.95 -19.30 42.28
CA ASP A 531 -20.11 -19.81 43.37
C ASP A 531 -20.32 -19.03 44.69
N ASN A 532 -20.17 -19.73 45.80
CA ASN A 532 -20.24 -19.17 47.15
C ASN A 532 -18.92 -18.48 47.52
N ASP A 533 -18.51 -17.50 46.72
CA ASP A 533 -17.34 -16.67 46.94
C ASP A 533 -17.58 -15.20 46.53
N ALA A 534 -16.62 -14.33 46.81
CA ALA A 534 -16.73 -12.90 46.55
C ALA A 534 -16.93 -12.58 45.05
N ALA A 535 -16.30 -13.33 44.15
CA ALA A 535 -16.42 -13.12 42.70
C ALA A 535 -17.82 -13.54 42.21
N GLY A 536 -18.37 -14.61 42.75
CA GLY A 536 -19.74 -15.02 42.51
C GLY A 536 -20.75 -14.00 43.04
N ASP A 537 -20.52 -13.43 44.23
CA ASP A 537 -21.31 -12.32 44.80
C ASP A 537 -21.30 -11.07 43.91
N GLU A 538 -20.13 -10.63 43.48
CA GLU A 538 -19.99 -9.48 42.57
C GLU A 538 -20.70 -9.72 41.23
N THR A 539 -20.52 -10.90 40.63
CA THR A 539 -21.14 -11.24 39.34
C THR A 539 -22.67 -11.25 39.44
N ALA A 540 -23.22 -11.88 40.48
CA ALA A 540 -24.67 -11.90 40.66
C ALA A 540 -25.24 -10.51 40.96
N GLN A 541 -24.52 -9.68 41.72
CA GLN A 541 -24.94 -8.31 41.98
C GLN A 541 -25.03 -7.52 40.67
N ALA A 542 -23.99 -7.59 39.83
CA ALA A 542 -23.99 -6.92 38.52
C ALA A 542 -25.14 -7.41 37.61
N ILE A 543 -25.46 -8.71 37.67
CA ILE A 543 -26.61 -9.27 36.93
C ILE A 543 -27.94 -8.73 37.48
N MET A 544 -28.11 -8.68 38.79
CA MET A 544 -29.33 -8.13 39.41
C MET A 544 -29.51 -6.65 39.13
N GLU A 545 -28.43 -5.88 38.98
CA GLU A 545 -28.49 -4.48 38.55
C GLU A 545 -29.00 -4.33 37.11
N LEU A 546 -28.60 -5.24 36.20
CA LEU A 546 -29.07 -5.27 34.81
C LEU A 546 -30.46 -5.89 34.65
N LEU A 547 -30.81 -6.85 35.51
CA LEU A 547 -32.05 -7.63 35.50
C LEU A 547 -32.66 -7.63 36.91
N PRO A 548 -33.37 -6.55 37.32
CA PRO A 548 -33.86 -6.37 38.69
C PRO A 548 -34.86 -7.43 39.19
N LEU A 549 -35.47 -8.19 38.29
CA LEU A 549 -36.37 -9.30 38.62
C LEU A 549 -35.64 -10.64 38.84
N SER A 550 -34.31 -10.67 38.66
CA SER A 550 -33.52 -11.86 38.93
C SER A 550 -33.27 -12.06 40.43
N CYS A 551 -32.97 -13.29 40.83
CA CYS A 551 -32.64 -13.63 42.21
C CYS A 551 -31.30 -14.35 42.33
N ARG A 552 -30.58 -14.12 43.44
CA ARG A 552 -29.34 -14.84 43.76
C ARG A 552 -29.65 -16.11 44.54
N VAL A 553 -29.17 -17.24 44.05
CA VAL A 553 -29.09 -18.53 44.77
C VAL A 553 -27.62 -18.91 44.96
N ARG A 554 -27.27 -19.48 46.12
CA ARG A 554 -25.90 -19.91 46.45
C ARG A 554 -25.85 -21.42 46.70
N PRO A 555 -24.77 -22.09 46.28
CA PRO A 555 -24.50 -23.43 46.77
C PRO A 555 -24.12 -23.39 48.26
N GLN A 556 -24.35 -24.50 48.97
CA GLN A 556 -23.84 -24.68 50.35
C GLN A 556 -22.33 -24.90 50.36
N ALA A 557 -21.83 -25.62 49.35
CA ALA A 557 -20.42 -25.83 49.12
C ALA A 557 -19.80 -24.60 48.43
N LYS A 558 -18.52 -24.71 48.02
CA LYS A 558 -17.82 -23.64 47.31
C LYS A 558 -18.47 -23.33 45.95
N ASP A 559 -18.79 -24.37 45.19
CA ASP A 559 -19.42 -24.30 43.87
C ASP A 559 -20.47 -25.43 43.73
N TRP A 560 -21.27 -25.39 42.66
CA TRP A 560 -22.36 -26.35 42.45
C TRP A 560 -21.84 -27.77 42.19
N ASN A 561 -20.67 -27.91 41.57
CA ASN A 561 -20.07 -29.22 41.38
C ASN A 561 -19.61 -29.86 42.69
N GLN A 562 -19.02 -29.07 43.58
CA GLN A 562 -18.63 -29.55 44.90
C GLN A 562 -19.86 -29.93 45.73
N GLU A 563 -20.95 -29.17 45.66
CA GLU A 563 -22.19 -29.51 46.36
C GLU A 563 -22.79 -30.83 45.85
N LEU A 564 -22.78 -31.06 44.53
CA LEU A 564 -23.21 -32.34 43.95
C LEU A 564 -22.37 -33.50 44.50
N LEU A 565 -21.05 -33.38 44.49
CA LEU A 565 -20.15 -34.43 45.01
C LEU A 565 -20.40 -34.71 46.50
N GLU A 566 -20.67 -33.68 47.29
CA GLU A 566 -21.00 -33.83 48.71
C GLU A 566 -22.35 -34.51 48.95
N GLN A 567 -23.37 -34.21 48.13
CA GLN A 567 -24.67 -34.88 48.21
C GLN A 567 -24.58 -36.36 47.83
N LEU A 568 -23.90 -36.69 46.72
CA LEU A 568 -23.74 -38.08 46.28
C LEU A 568 -23.02 -38.93 47.34
N ARG A 569 -21.96 -38.40 47.96
CA ARG A 569 -21.28 -39.09 49.09
C ARG A 569 -22.20 -39.31 50.28
N LYS A 570 -23.07 -38.33 50.62
CA LYS A 570 -24.05 -38.49 51.71
C LYS A 570 -25.09 -39.56 51.36
N SER A 571 -25.57 -39.60 50.12
CA SER A 571 -26.54 -40.57 49.62
C SER A 571 -25.95 -42.00 49.62
N GLU A 572 -24.70 -42.18 49.17
CA GLU A 572 -23.98 -43.46 49.24
C GLU A 572 -23.78 -43.94 50.69
N GLN A 573 -23.36 -43.05 51.59
CA GLN A 573 -23.19 -43.39 53.01
C GLN A 573 -24.51 -43.78 53.68
N LYS A 574 -25.63 -43.14 53.32
CA LYS A 574 -26.96 -43.52 53.81
C LYS A 574 -27.36 -44.89 53.28
N HIS A 575 -27.14 -45.15 51.99
CA HIS A 575 -27.45 -46.43 51.36
C HIS A 575 -26.63 -47.58 51.97
N ASN A 576 -25.32 -47.40 52.15
CA ASN A 576 -24.45 -48.41 52.78
C ASN A 576 -24.84 -48.69 54.23
N LYS A 577 -25.18 -47.64 55.02
CA LYS A 577 -25.68 -47.81 56.39
C LYS A 577 -27.03 -48.50 56.47
N GLN A 578 -27.84 -48.45 55.40
CA GLN A 578 -29.12 -49.14 55.33
C GLN A 578 -28.91 -50.62 54.98
N LEU A 579 -28.01 -50.92 54.04
CA LEU A 579 -27.57 -52.28 53.72
C LEU A 579 -26.85 -53.00 54.87
N GLU A 580 -26.20 -52.27 55.78
CA GLU A 580 -25.61 -52.84 57.01
C GLU A 580 -26.63 -53.10 58.13
N ARG A 581 -27.85 -52.55 58.02
CA ARG A 581 -28.93 -52.68 59.01
C ARG A 581 -29.98 -53.73 58.64
N ASP A 582 -30.13 -53.99 57.35
CA ASP A 582 -30.95 -55.06 56.77
C ASP A 582 -30.13 -56.37 56.68
#